data_AF-A0A8J7PLM9-F1
#
_entry.id   AF-A0A8J7PLM9-F1
#
_cell.length_a   1.000
_cell.length_b   1.000
_cell.length_c   1.000
_cell.angle_alpha   90.00
_cell.angle_beta   90.00
_cell.angle_gamma   90.00
#
_symmetry.space_group_name_H-M   'P 1'
#
loop_
_entity.id
_entity.type
_entity.pdbx_description
1 polymer ?
#
loop_
_entity_poly.entity_id
_entity_poly.type
_entity_poly.pdbx_seq_one_letter_code
_entity_poly.pdbx_strand_id
1 'polypeptide(L)'
;MQSFNSSHNLSTTKDEFVATGSGVAFGARRLKSVNDRWASTSSMTALTLDTARRVKEVSEAKQDALLAIEENELAREIHACKKILETLPADAPEREQHLKRMEIARLKLGTDKPASYTKAIKLVSRYASLEEQRLKHIGSSSEHHAVAQMAVCQTESMMDRLPHSFKGKTNFLPERTPEGMSAARRLTELRRHLDERARMLDETRNQNLHSMAETHPILKAIIERLESEELPSDGTLIIMSKKGHYMAPRGSMSPHFIEVSRLRTGGVSADGGGFNRFMQDLEDICGAVIMRPIYDEHGKPLEVPGKPGSKPVYRKTVVDTIGEMPESIKPGVDFLFILRRFKPNH
;
A
#
# COMPACT_ATOMS: atom_id res chain seq x y z
N MET A 1 44.41 -7.51 23.73
CA MET A 1 44.84 -6.54 22.70
C MET A 1 43.70 -5.55 22.49
N GLN A 2 44.04 -4.26 22.53
CA GLN A 2 43.13 -3.12 22.46
C GLN A 2 42.57 -2.89 21.04
N SER A 3 41.33 -2.40 20.94
CA SER A 3 40.87 -1.27 20.09
C SER A 3 39.33 -1.26 20.04
N PHE A 4 38.64 -0.34 20.72
CA PHE A 4 38.33 1.08 20.42
C PHE A 4 36.96 1.27 19.75
N ASN A 5 36.03 1.89 20.51
CA ASN A 5 35.03 2.94 20.19
C ASN A 5 34.23 2.90 18.87
N SER A 6 33.02 3.44 18.75
CA SER A 6 31.89 3.85 19.60
C SER A 6 30.84 4.43 18.64
N SER A 7 29.58 4.30 19.03
CA SER A 7 28.37 5.02 18.62
C SER A 7 28.51 6.42 17.98
N HIS A 8 27.68 6.72 16.97
CA HIS A 8 27.03 8.03 16.82
C HIS A 8 25.66 7.92 16.10
N ASN A 9 24.61 8.17 16.87
CA ASN A 9 23.34 8.77 16.44
C ASN A 9 23.59 10.22 16.02
N LEU A 10 22.91 10.71 14.99
CA LEU A 10 22.62 12.14 14.81
C LEU A 10 21.26 12.35 14.15
N SER A 11 20.32 12.72 15.01
CA SER A 11 19.15 13.56 14.75
C SER A 11 19.63 14.98 14.46
N THR A 12 19.02 15.68 13.50
CA THR A 12 19.02 17.15 13.47
C THR A 12 17.69 17.68 12.97
N THR A 13 16.92 18.21 13.91
CA THR A 13 15.87 19.22 13.71
C THR A 13 16.46 20.60 13.44
N LYS A 14 15.65 21.42 12.75
CA LYS A 14 15.64 22.88 12.56
C LYS A 14 16.41 23.75 13.57
N ASP A 15 17.00 24.85 13.09
CA ASP A 15 16.59 26.21 13.48
C ASP A 15 17.21 27.32 12.60
N GLU A 16 16.53 28.47 12.65
CA GLU A 16 16.64 29.73 11.90
C GLU A 16 17.88 30.58 12.25
N PHE A 17 18.34 31.43 11.31
CA PHE A 17 18.83 32.79 11.62
C PHE A 17 18.85 33.71 10.39
N VAL A 18 18.54 34.99 10.62
CA VAL A 18 18.28 36.07 9.65
C VAL A 18 19.44 37.09 9.60
N ALA A 19 19.70 37.59 8.38
CA ALA A 19 20.27 38.89 7.92
C ALA A 19 21.48 39.56 8.61
N THR A 20 22.44 40.03 7.79
CA THR A 20 22.69 41.46 7.43
C THR A 20 24.05 41.64 6.72
N GLY A 21 24.18 42.69 5.88
CA GLY A 21 25.49 43.32 5.62
C GLY A 21 25.88 43.60 4.16
N SER A 22 25.69 44.86 3.74
CA SER A 22 26.06 45.49 2.47
C SER A 22 27.58 45.65 2.26
N GLY A 23 28.03 45.66 1.00
CA GLY A 23 29.38 46.12 0.64
C GLY A 23 29.66 46.12 -0.87
N VAL A 24 29.66 47.32 -1.46
CA VAL A 24 30.06 47.59 -2.86
C VAL A 24 31.48 48.14 -2.87
N ALA A 25 32.41 47.60 -3.67
CA ALA A 25 33.43 48.37 -4.41
C ALA A 25 34.36 47.51 -5.30
N PHE A 26 34.37 47.87 -6.59
CA PHE A 26 35.51 48.00 -7.53
C PHE A 26 36.58 46.90 -7.68
N GLY A 27 36.54 46.25 -8.85
CA GLY A 27 37.62 46.32 -9.83
C GLY A 27 38.90 45.54 -9.55
N ALA A 28 38.97 44.29 -10.02
CA ALA A 28 40.23 43.63 -10.33
C ALA A 28 40.12 42.78 -11.59
N ARG A 29 41.12 42.95 -12.43
CA ARG A 29 41.27 42.42 -13.78
C ARG A 29 41.15 40.89 -13.83
N ARG A 30 40.40 40.45 -14.84
CA ARG A 30 40.52 39.18 -15.58
C ARG A 30 41.89 38.50 -15.39
N LEU A 31 41.90 37.43 -14.61
CA LEU A 31 42.77 36.28 -14.83
C LEU A 31 41.85 35.11 -15.16
N LYS A 32 41.74 34.78 -16.46
CA LYS A 32 41.12 33.54 -16.92
C LYS A 32 41.96 32.39 -16.38
N SER A 33 41.53 31.81 -15.26
CA SER A 33 42.13 30.59 -14.74
C SER A 33 41.75 29.43 -15.65
N VAL A 34 42.72 28.54 -15.90
CA VAL A 34 42.61 27.33 -16.73
C VAL A 34 41.71 26.25 -16.05
N ASN A 35 41.00 26.60 -14.97
CA ASN A 35 40.24 25.68 -14.12
C ASN A 35 38.78 25.47 -14.56
N ASP A 36 38.26 26.24 -15.52
CA ASP A 36 36.87 26.08 -16.01
C ASP A 36 36.67 24.82 -16.87
N ARG A 37 37.75 24.23 -17.38
CA ARG A 37 37.68 23.04 -18.25
C ARG A 37 37.46 21.73 -17.52
N TRP A 38 37.62 21.69 -16.19
CA TRP A 38 37.40 20.49 -15.38
C TRP A 38 36.10 20.57 -14.55
N ALA A 39 35.67 21.78 -14.20
CA ALA A 39 34.35 22.00 -13.59
C ALA A 39 33.20 21.72 -14.58
N SER A 40 33.37 22.02 -15.87
CA SER A 40 32.35 21.77 -16.90
C SER A 40 32.16 20.27 -17.20
N THR A 41 33.23 19.48 -17.16
CA THR A 41 33.19 18.03 -17.41
C THR A 41 32.56 17.28 -16.23
N SER A 42 32.87 17.66 -14.99
CA SER A 42 32.19 17.13 -13.81
C SER A 42 30.70 17.49 -13.79
N SER A 43 30.33 18.69 -14.25
CA SER A 43 28.94 19.14 -14.38
C SER A 43 28.16 18.36 -15.45
N MET A 44 28.74 18.16 -16.65
CA MET A 44 28.11 17.39 -17.73
C MET A 44 27.92 15.92 -17.36
N THR A 45 28.90 15.31 -16.67
CA THR A 45 28.82 13.91 -16.25
C THR A 45 27.79 13.71 -15.12
N ALA A 46 27.65 14.68 -14.21
CA ALA A 46 26.60 14.68 -13.20
C ALA A 46 25.20 14.84 -13.81
N LEU A 47 25.05 15.73 -14.80
CA LEU A 47 23.80 15.93 -15.55
C LEU A 47 23.37 14.68 -16.34
N THR A 48 24.32 13.97 -16.98
CA THR A 48 24.01 12.73 -17.70
C THR A 48 23.66 11.59 -16.76
N LEU A 49 24.34 11.46 -15.61
CA LEU A 49 24.00 10.47 -14.58
C LEU A 49 22.62 10.71 -13.97
N ASP A 50 22.27 11.96 -13.67
CA ASP A 50 20.94 12.34 -13.14
C ASP A 50 19.83 12.06 -14.17
N THR A 51 20.10 12.34 -15.46
CA THR A 51 19.16 12.03 -16.55
C THR A 51 18.95 10.52 -16.70
N ALA A 52 20.03 9.72 -16.70
CA ALA A 52 19.94 8.27 -16.83
C ALA A 52 19.18 7.62 -15.66
N ARG A 53 19.41 8.12 -14.44
CA ARG A 53 18.69 7.69 -13.24
C ARG A 53 17.18 7.93 -13.38
N ARG A 54 16.77 9.13 -13.83
CA ARG A 54 15.35 9.46 -14.01
C ARG A 54 14.68 8.64 -15.09
N VAL A 55 15.37 8.38 -16.21
CA VAL A 55 14.86 7.52 -17.27
C VAL A 55 14.61 6.10 -16.73
N LYS A 56 15.54 5.59 -15.90
CA LYS A 56 15.36 4.30 -15.22
C LYS A 56 14.16 4.32 -14.27
N GLU A 57 14.03 5.34 -13.43
CA GLU A 57 12.91 5.48 -12.48
C GLU A 57 11.54 5.57 -13.19
N VAL A 58 11.46 6.30 -14.32
CA VAL A 58 10.27 6.36 -15.17
C VAL A 58 9.95 4.98 -15.78
N SER A 59 10.97 4.28 -16.28
CA SER A 59 10.80 2.94 -16.86
C SER A 59 10.33 1.92 -15.82
N GLU A 60 10.87 1.97 -14.60
CA GLU A 60 10.43 1.12 -13.49
C GLU A 60 8.98 1.44 -13.10
N ALA A 61 8.62 2.71 -12.95
CA ALA A 61 7.25 3.11 -12.62
C ALA A 61 6.24 2.69 -13.69
N LYS A 62 6.63 2.75 -14.98
CA LYS A 62 5.83 2.24 -16.08
C LYS A 62 5.60 0.73 -15.94
N GLN A 63 6.67 -0.03 -15.68
CA GLN A 63 6.58 -1.48 -15.53
C GLN A 63 5.70 -1.86 -14.32
N ASP A 64 5.88 -1.19 -13.19
CA ASP A 64 5.06 -1.37 -11.98
C ASP A 64 3.57 -1.15 -12.29
N ALA A 65 3.26 -0.07 -13.02
CA ALA A 65 1.89 0.26 -13.41
C ALA A 65 1.29 -0.81 -14.33
N LEU A 66 2.04 -1.25 -15.35
CA LEU A 66 1.58 -2.29 -16.29
C LEU A 66 1.32 -3.63 -15.59
N LEU A 67 2.21 -4.03 -14.67
CA LEU A 67 2.03 -5.25 -13.86
C LEU A 67 0.77 -5.15 -13.00
N ALA A 68 0.53 -4.01 -12.33
CA ALA A 68 -0.67 -3.83 -11.53
C ALA A 68 -1.96 -3.78 -12.36
N ILE A 69 -1.90 -3.28 -13.59
CA ILE A 69 -3.02 -3.32 -14.54
C ILE A 69 -3.32 -4.77 -14.95
N GLU A 70 -2.29 -5.54 -15.28
CA GLU A 70 -2.41 -6.96 -15.64
C GLU A 70 -2.97 -7.79 -14.47
N GLU A 71 -2.50 -7.56 -13.23
CA GLU A 71 -3.08 -8.16 -12.01
C GLU A 71 -4.61 -7.91 -11.96
N ASN A 72 -5.05 -6.69 -12.25
CA ASN A 72 -6.46 -6.31 -12.25
C ASN A 72 -7.25 -6.92 -13.41
N GLU A 73 -6.66 -7.04 -14.60
CA GLU A 73 -7.28 -7.71 -15.76
C GLU A 73 -7.51 -9.19 -15.49
N LEU A 74 -6.50 -9.89 -14.96
CA LEU A 74 -6.58 -11.30 -14.57
C LEU A 74 -7.62 -11.53 -13.49
N ALA A 75 -7.67 -10.66 -12.47
CA ALA A 75 -8.68 -10.75 -11.40
C ALA A 75 -10.11 -10.57 -11.95
N ARG A 76 -10.32 -9.65 -12.90
CA ARG A 76 -11.62 -9.48 -13.58
C ARG A 76 -11.97 -10.69 -14.43
N GLU A 77 -11.01 -11.29 -15.14
CA GLU A 77 -11.24 -12.51 -15.91
C GLU A 77 -11.65 -13.68 -15.02
N ILE A 78 -10.97 -13.88 -13.89
CA ILE A 78 -11.32 -14.90 -12.89
C ILE A 78 -12.75 -14.68 -12.38
N HIS A 79 -13.11 -13.44 -12.05
CA HIS A 79 -14.46 -13.13 -11.57
C HIS A 79 -15.53 -13.33 -12.64
N ALA A 80 -15.28 -12.92 -13.88
CA ALA A 80 -16.18 -13.14 -15.01
C ALA A 80 -16.41 -14.63 -15.25
N CYS A 81 -15.35 -15.45 -15.24
CA CYS A 81 -15.47 -16.90 -15.38
C CYS A 81 -16.27 -17.53 -14.24
N LYS A 82 -16.03 -17.12 -12.98
CA LYS A 82 -16.82 -17.60 -11.82
C LYS A 82 -18.31 -17.32 -11.98
N LYS A 83 -18.66 -16.08 -12.32
CA LYS A 83 -20.07 -15.68 -12.50
C LYS A 83 -20.76 -16.50 -13.60
N ILE A 84 -20.08 -16.76 -14.71
CA ILE A 84 -20.61 -17.60 -15.78
C ILE A 84 -20.80 -19.04 -15.29
N LEU A 85 -19.81 -19.61 -14.59
CA LEU A 85 -19.85 -20.98 -14.04
C LEU A 85 -20.95 -21.18 -12.98
N GLU A 86 -21.34 -20.14 -12.26
CA GLU A 86 -22.47 -20.16 -11.31
C GLU A 86 -23.82 -20.25 -12.04
N THR A 87 -23.90 -19.73 -13.26
CA THR A 87 -25.14 -19.73 -14.08
C THR A 87 -25.24 -20.90 -15.04
N LEU A 88 -24.11 -21.52 -15.40
CA LEU A 88 -24.11 -22.64 -16.35
C LEU A 88 -24.54 -23.95 -15.68
N PRO A 89 -25.37 -24.76 -16.35
CA PRO A 89 -25.62 -26.15 -15.96
C PRO A 89 -24.32 -26.95 -15.78
N ALA A 90 -24.36 -27.98 -14.94
CA ALA A 90 -23.18 -28.78 -14.61
C ALA A 90 -22.62 -29.55 -15.83
N ASP A 91 -23.48 -29.87 -16.79
CA ASP A 91 -23.24 -30.62 -18.02
C ASP A 91 -22.97 -29.72 -19.24
N ALA A 92 -22.98 -28.40 -19.08
CA ALA A 92 -22.73 -27.48 -20.19
C ALA A 92 -21.28 -27.62 -20.72
N PRO A 93 -21.07 -27.79 -22.04
CA PRO A 93 -19.74 -27.96 -22.61
C PRO A 93 -18.85 -26.71 -22.45
N GLU A 94 -19.43 -25.52 -22.34
CA GLU A 94 -18.68 -24.28 -22.09
C GLU A 94 -18.07 -24.24 -20.68
N ARG A 95 -18.55 -25.09 -19.75
CA ARG A 95 -18.09 -25.13 -18.36
C ARG A 95 -16.60 -25.48 -18.27
N GLU A 96 -16.15 -26.48 -19.02
CA GLU A 96 -14.74 -26.89 -19.04
C GLU A 96 -13.84 -25.77 -19.57
N GLN A 97 -14.28 -25.06 -20.61
CA GLN A 97 -13.56 -23.94 -21.18
C GLN A 97 -13.38 -22.80 -20.16
N HIS A 98 -14.45 -22.44 -19.44
CA HIS A 98 -14.39 -21.39 -18.43
C HIS A 98 -13.55 -21.80 -17.20
N LEU A 99 -13.57 -23.07 -16.81
CA LEU A 99 -12.69 -23.60 -15.76
C LEU A 99 -11.21 -23.47 -16.17
N LYS A 100 -10.86 -23.91 -17.38
CA LYS A 100 -9.49 -23.82 -17.91
C LYS A 100 -9.00 -22.37 -18.02
N ARG A 101 -9.84 -21.45 -18.51
CA ARG A 101 -9.52 -20.02 -18.55
C ARG A 101 -9.26 -19.45 -17.16
N MET A 102 -10.11 -19.79 -16.19
CA MET A 102 -9.94 -19.37 -14.80
C MET A 102 -8.65 -19.91 -14.19
N GLU A 103 -8.29 -21.17 -14.46
CA GLU A 103 -7.06 -21.79 -13.97
C GLU A 103 -5.81 -21.11 -14.56
N ILE A 104 -5.79 -20.87 -15.87
CA ILE A 104 -4.69 -20.13 -16.52
C ILE A 104 -4.54 -18.73 -15.93
N ALA A 105 -5.64 -18.02 -15.71
CA ALA A 105 -5.60 -16.69 -15.12
C ALA A 105 -5.09 -16.70 -13.68
N ARG A 106 -5.44 -17.72 -12.87
CA ARG A 106 -4.89 -17.91 -11.51
C ARG A 106 -3.40 -18.20 -11.52
N LEU A 107 -2.95 -19.08 -12.42
CA LEU A 107 -1.53 -19.41 -12.57
C LEU A 107 -0.70 -18.17 -12.94
N LYS A 108 -1.20 -17.35 -13.88
CA LYS A 108 -0.55 -16.09 -14.26
C LYS A 108 -0.53 -15.05 -13.14
N LEU A 109 -1.61 -14.93 -12.38
CA LEU A 109 -1.69 -13.99 -11.27
C LEU A 109 -0.64 -14.33 -10.19
N GLY A 110 -0.36 -15.62 -9.98
CA GLY A 110 0.72 -16.09 -9.10
C GLY A 110 0.58 -15.66 -7.63
N THR A 111 -0.59 -15.10 -7.26
CA THR A 111 -0.90 -14.66 -5.91
C THR A 111 -2.38 -14.84 -5.62
N ASP A 112 -2.68 -15.20 -4.38
CA ASP A 112 -4.04 -15.25 -3.85
C ASP A 112 -4.52 -13.88 -3.33
N LYS A 113 -3.66 -12.87 -3.35
CA LYS A 113 -4.04 -11.52 -2.94
C LYS A 113 -5.00 -10.92 -3.98
N PRO A 114 -6.12 -10.32 -3.57
CA PRO A 114 -7.00 -9.65 -4.50
C PRO A 114 -6.26 -8.49 -5.17
N ALA A 115 -6.37 -8.40 -6.50
CA ALA A 115 -5.85 -7.27 -7.24
C ALA A 115 -6.51 -5.98 -6.74
N SER A 116 -5.71 -4.93 -6.55
CA SER A 116 -6.20 -3.65 -6.06
C SER A 116 -6.31 -2.66 -7.22
N TYR A 117 -7.54 -2.28 -7.55
CA TYR A 117 -7.81 -1.24 -8.54
C TYR A 117 -7.20 0.11 -8.11
N THR A 118 -7.33 0.48 -6.83
CA THR A 118 -6.72 1.69 -6.28
C THR A 118 -5.19 1.67 -6.40
N LYS A 119 -4.53 0.52 -6.17
CA LYS A 119 -3.08 0.36 -6.39
C LYS A 119 -2.71 0.65 -7.84
N ALA A 120 -3.45 0.09 -8.80
CA ALA A 120 -3.18 0.33 -10.22
C ALA A 120 -3.32 1.82 -10.58
N ILE A 121 -4.40 2.50 -10.13
CA ILE A 121 -4.58 3.94 -10.34
C ILE A 121 -3.42 4.76 -9.75
N LYS A 122 -2.98 4.44 -8.52
CA LYS A 122 -1.83 5.12 -7.89
C LYS A 122 -0.53 4.94 -8.66
N LEU A 123 -0.29 3.75 -9.21
CA LEU A 123 0.93 3.46 -9.98
C LEU A 123 0.92 4.17 -11.34
N VAL A 124 -0.22 4.23 -12.02
CA VAL A 124 -0.37 5.05 -13.24
C VAL A 124 -0.16 6.53 -12.92
N SER A 125 -0.71 7.02 -11.79
CA SER A 125 -0.46 8.40 -11.36
C SER A 125 1.02 8.68 -11.07
N ARG A 126 1.70 7.74 -10.42
CA ARG A 126 3.15 7.82 -10.16
C ARG A 126 3.96 7.90 -11.46
N TYR A 127 3.63 7.08 -12.46
CA TYR A 127 4.24 7.17 -13.79
C TYR A 127 4.02 8.55 -14.42
N ALA A 128 2.78 9.04 -14.46
CA ALA A 128 2.47 10.36 -15.03
C ALA A 128 3.20 11.50 -14.29
N SER A 129 3.30 11.42 -12.96
CA SER A 129 4.04 12.37 -12.12
C SER A 129 5.54 12.38 -12.43
N LEU A 130 6.17 11.21 -12.62
CA LEU A 130 7.58 11.12 -12.97
C LEU A 130 7.87 11.65 -14.38
N GLU A 131 6.99 11.40 -15.35
CA GLU A 131 7.11 12.01 -16.69
C GLU A 131 6.91 13.53 -16.63
N GLU A 132 5.95 14.03 -15.83
CA GLU A 132 5.78 15.48 -15.61
C GLU A 132 7.04 16.11 -14.99
N GLN A 133 7.68 15.43 -14.04
CA GLN A 133 8.96 15.87 -13.47
C GLN A 133 10.09 15.82 -14.49
N ARG A 134 10.15 14.79 -15.33
CA ARG A 134 11.14 14.66 -16.41
C ARG A 134 11.02 15.83 -17.39
N LEU A 135 9.80 16.20 -17.79
CA LEU A 135 9.56 17.32 -18.71
C LEU A 135 10.10 18.65 -18.19
N LYS A 136 10.07 18.91 -16.87
CA LYS A 136 10.62 20.16 -16.28
C LYS A 136 12.12 20.34 -16.51
N HIS A 137 12.83 19.27 -16.83
CA HIS A 137 14.28 19.29 -17.04
C HIS A 137 14.67 19.24 -18.51
N ILE A 138 13.71 18.98 -19.39
CA ILE A 138 13.89 19.09 -20.83
C ILE A 138 13.54 20.53 -21.18
N GLY A 139 14.51 21.30 -21.67
CA GLY A 139 14.24 22.66 -22.14
C GLY A 139 13.16 22.66 -23.23
N SER A 140 12.39 23.75 -23.35
CA SER A 140 11.32 23.89 -24.35
C SER A 140 11.86 23.68 -25.76
N SER A 141 11.69 22.46 -26.29
CA SER A 141 12.26 21.99 -27.56
C SER A 141 11.30 21.02 -28.25
N SER A 142 11.63 20.59 -29.47
CA SER A 142 10.90 19.51 -30.15
C SER A 142 10.94 18.20 -29.36
N GLU A 143 12.03 17.94 -28.64
CA GLU A 143 12.18 16.79 -27.74
C GLU A 143 11.19 16.87 -26.57
N HIS A 144 11.03 18.05 -25.95
CA HIS A 144 10.03 18.27 -24.90
C HIS A 144 8.62 17.92 -25.40
N HIS A 145 8.27 18.35 -26.62
CA HIS A 145 6.97 18.04 -27.21
C HIS A 145 6.79 16.54 -27.46
N ALA A 146 7.78 15.87 -28.03
CA ALA A 146 7.74 14.44 -28.31
C ALA A 146 7.61 13.60 -27.03
N VAL A 147 8.41 13.91 -26.00
CA VAL A 147 8.34 13.22 -24.69
C VAL A 147 6.97 13.44 -24.03
N ALA A 148 6.44 14.67 -24.10
CA ALA A 148 5.12 14.97 -23.54
C ALA A 148 4.01 14.19 -24.25
N GLN A 149 4.03 14.13 -25.58
CA GLN A 149 3.07 13.33 -26.36
C GLN A 149 3.17 11.84 -26.01
N MET A 150 4.38 11.29 -25.96
CA MET A 150 4.59 9.88 -25.59
C MET A 150 4.06 9.58 -24.18
N ALA A 151 4.32 10.45 -23.20
CA ALA A 151 3.85 10.29 -21.84
C ALA A 151 2.31 10.34 -21.74
N VAL A 152 1.66 11.23 -22.49
CA VAL A 152 0.19 11.29 -22.60
C VAL A 152 -0.34 9.99 -23.18
N CYS A 153 0.14 9.56 -24.36
CA CYS A 153 -0.33 8.35 -25.02
C CYS A 153 -0.15 7.10 -24.14
N GLN A 154 0.98 6.98 -23.43
CA GLN A 154 1.23 5.86 -22.53
C GLN A 154 0.30 5.90 -21.31
N THR A 155 0.07 7.08 -20.73
CA THR A 155 -0.85 7.24 -19.59
C THR A 155 -2.28 6.92 -20.00
N GLU A 156 -2.76 7.45 -21.12
CA GLU A 156 -4.10 7.19 -21.65
C GLU A 156 -4.28 5.70 -21.98
N SER A 157 -3.29 5.07 -22.64
CA SER A 157 -3.33 3.62 -22.93
C SER A 157 -3.40 2.76 -21.67
N MET A 158 -2.69 3.15 -20.60
CA MET A 158 -2.79 2.48 -19.31
C MET A 158 -4.16 2.71 -18.65
N MET A 159 -4.72 3.90 -18.78
CA MET A 159 -6.05 4.23 -18.28
C MET A 159 -7.16 3.47 -19.03
N ASP A 160 -7.07 3.30 -20.34
CA ASP A 160 -8.05 2.56 -21.15
C ASP A 160 -8.23 1.10 -20.69
N ARG A 161 -7.14 0.50 -20.20
CA ARG A 161 -7.13 -0.86 -19.63
C ARG A 161 -7.75 -0.97 -18.23
N LEU A 162 -8.01 0.17 -17.59
CA LEU A 162 -8.63 0.27 -16.28
C LEU A 162 -10.07 0.77 -16.42
N PRO A 163 -11.09 -0.08 -16.13
CA PRO A 163 -12.49 0.31 -16.24
C PRO A 163 -12.79 1.60 -15.48
N HIS A 164 -13.52 2.51 -16.11
CA HIS A 164 -13.97 3.78 -15.52
C HIS A 164 -12.85 4.72 -15.06
N SER A 165 -11.60 4.51 -15.46
CA SER A 165 -10.45 5.35 -15.10
C SER A 165 -10.66 6.83 -15.42
N PHE A 166 -11.31 7.16 -16.54
CA PHE A 166 -11.64 8.53 -16.95
C PHE A 166 -12.88 9.14 -16.26
N LYS A 167 -13.72 8.32 -15.62
CA LYS A 167 -14.91 8.81 -14.91
C LYS A 167 -14.49 9.47 -13.60
N GLY A 168 -14.99 10.66 -13.30
CA GLY A 168 -14.87 11.30 -11.99
C GLY A 168 -16.24 11.41 -11.32
N LYS A 169 -16.27 11.54 -9.98
CA LYS A 169 -17.52 11.79 -9.24
C LYS A 169 -18.01 13.23 -9.44
N THR A 170 -17.09 14.18 -9.61
CA THR A 170 -17.36 15.62 -9.73
C THR A 170 -16.91 16.20 -11.07
N ASN A 171 -15.80 15.73 -11.66
CA ASN A 171 -15.30 16.19 -12.96
C ASN A 171 -14.97 15.00 -13.85
N PHE A 172 -15.62 14.91 -15.01
CA PHE A 172 -15.25 13.96 -16.05
C PHE A 172 -13.98 14.45 -16.74
N LEU A 173 -12.98 13.58 -16.85
CA LEU A 173 -11.84 13.87 -17.71
C LEU A 173 -12.21 13.44 -19.14
N PRO A 174 -12.14 14.32 -20.15
CA PRO A 174 -12.35 13.94 -21.54
C PRO A 174 -11.41 12.78 -21.90
N GLU A 175 -11.91 11.75 -22.59
CA GLU A 175 -11.08 10.59 -22.99
C GLU A 175 -10.01 10.98 -24.01
N ARG A 176 -10.27 12.01 -24.81
CA ARG A 176 -9.32 12.57 -25.78
C ARG A 176 -8.79 13.91 -25.33
N THR A 177 -7.56 14.20 -25.73
CA THR A 177 -6.97 15.54 -25.56
C THR A 177 -7.84 16.59 -26.26
N PRO A 178 -8.37 17.59 -25.55
CA PRO A 178 -9.16 18.67 -26.15
C PRO A 178 -8.36 19.45 -27.21
N GLU A 179 -9.04 19.98 -28.21
CA GLU A 179 -8.41 20.82 -29.23
C GLU A 179 -7.74 22.05 -28.59
N GLY A 180 -6.52 22.35 -29.05
CA GLY A 180 -5.71 23.46 -28.50
C GLY A 180 -5.03 23.19 -27.15
N MET A 181 -5.23 22.02 -26.54
CA MET A 181 -4.51 21.63 -25.33
C MET A 181 -3.11 21.08 -25.66
N SER A 182 -2.08 21.59 -24.98
CA SER A 182 -0.73 21.04 -25.11
C SER A 182 -0.60 19.69 -24.40
N ALA A 183 0.23 18.79 -24.95
CA ALA A 183 0.46 17.47 -24.35
C ALA A 183 0.98 17.56 -22.90
N ALA A 184 1.84 18.54 -22.60
CA ALA A 184 2.33 18.75 -21.23
C ALA A 184 1.19 19.12 -20.27
N ARG A 185 0.28 20.02 -20.69
CA ARG A 185 -0.90 20.36 -19.89
C ARG A 185 -1.83 19.16 -19.71
N ARG A 186 -2.05 18.38 -20.78
CA ARG A 186 -2.85 17.16 -20.75
C ARG A 186 -2.30 16.15 -19.75
N LEU A 187 -0.99 15.94 -19.72
CA LEU A 187 -0.33 15.04 -18.76
C LEU A 187 -0.57 15.48 -17.32
N THR A 188 -0.46 16.78 -17.03
CA THR A 188 -0.78 17.34 -15.70
C THR A 188 -2.24 17.09 -15.32
N GLU A 189 -3.19 17.26 -16.24
CA GLU A 189 -4.62 16.98 -15.98
C GLU A 189 -4.88 15.49 -15.73
N LEU A 190 -4.28 14.60 -16.53
CA LEU A 190 -4.35 13.14 -16.33
C LEU A 190 -3.82 12.75 -14.94
N ARG A 191 -2.65 13.25 -14.55
CA ARG A 191 -2.09 13.00 -13.20
C ARG A 191 -3.03 13.49 -12.10
N ARG A 192 -3.49 14.75 -12.18
CA ARG A 192 -4.38 15.32 -11.14
C ARG A 192 -5.67 14.53 -11.00
N HIS A 193 -6.24 14.10 -12.13
CA HIS A 193 -7.43 13.24 -12.14
C HIS A 193 -7.17 11.87 -11.48
N LEU A 194 -6.04 11.23 -11.79
CA LEU A 194 -5.67 9.95 -11.18
C LEU A 194 -5.41 10.08 -9.67
N ASP A 195 -4.75 11.15 -9.23
CA ASP A 195 -4.54 11.45 -7.80
C ASP A 195 -5.86 11.65 -7.06
N GLU A 196 -6.75 12.47 -7.61
CA GLU A 196 -8.08 12.72 -7.05
C GLU A 196 -8.90 11.42 -6.98
N ARG A 197 -8.86 10.62 -8.05
CA ARG A 197 -9.54 9.34 -8.10
C ARG A 197 -8.99 8.35 -7.08
N ALA A 198 -7.66 8.24 -6.94
CA ALA A 198 -7.03 7.40 -5.94
C ALA A 198 -7.47 7.82 -4.52
N ARG A 199 -7.47 9.12 -4.25
CA ARG A 199 -7.93 9.69 -2.96
C ARG A 199 -9.38 9.34 -2.68
N MET A 200 -10.30 9.61 -3.61
CA MET A 200 -11.73 9.29 -3.45
C MET A 200 -11.97 7.78 -3.23
N LEU A 201 -11.22 6.92 -3.91
CA LEU A 201 -11.32 5.46 -3.71
C LEU A 201 -10.87 5.04 -2.32
N ASP A 202 -9.78 5.63 -1.81
CA ASP A 202 -9.34 5.39 -0.44
C ASP A 202 -10.34 5.93 0.59
N GLU A 203 -10.88 7.13 0.39
CA GLU A 203 -11.91 7.73 1.24
C GLU A 203 -13.17 6.87 1.28
N THR A 204 -13.70 6.47 0.12
CA THR A 204 -14.88 5.59 0.02
C THR A 204 -14.62 4.25 0.71
N ARG A 205 -13.44 3.66 0.49
CA ARG A 205 -13.06 2.41 1.17
C ARG A 205 -13.00 2.61 2.68
N ASN A 206 -12.37 3.68 3.15
CA ASN A 206 -12.26 3.95 4.58
C ASN A 206 -13.65 4.20 5.20
N GLN A 207 -14.52 4.96 4.53
CA GLN A 207 -15.89 5.17 4.98
C GLN A 207 -16.67 3.86 5.09
N ASN A 208 -16.53 2.96 4.11
CA ASN A 208 -17.13 1.63 4.16
C ASN A 208 -16.58 0.79 5.33
N LEU A 209 -15.27 0.88 5.61
CA LEU A 209 -14.66 0.19 6.75
C LEU A 209 -15.16 0.73 8.09
N HIS A 210 -15.33 2.06 8.21
CA HIS A 210 -15.91 2.68 9.38
C HIS A 210 -17.36 2.25 9.57
N SER A 211 -18.19 2.34 8.53
CA SER A 211 -19.59 1.89 8.58
C SER A 211 -19.70 0.41 8.94
N MET A 212 -18.82 -0.44 8.39
CA MET A 212 -18.74 -1.85 8.74
C MET A 212 -18.36 -2.06 10.22
N ALA A 213 -17.38 -1.32 10.71
CA ALA A 213 -16.98 -1.39 12.12
C ALA A 213 -18.11 -0.93 13.04
N GLU A 214 -18.84 0.13 12.69
CA GLU A 214 -19.96 0.67 13.47
C GLU A 214 -21.19 -0.25 13.48
N THR A 215 -21.41 -1.03 12.42
CA THR A 215 -22.58 -1.89 12.27
C THR A 215 -22.36 -3.29 12.85
N HIS A 216 -21.15 -3.82 12.75
CA HIS A 216 -20.86 -5.17 13.23
C HIS A 216 -20.60 -5.19 14.75
N PRO A 217 -21.37 -5.93 15.57
CA PRO A 217 -21.31 -5.86 17.04
C PRO A 217 -19.91 -6.05 17.62
N ILE A 218 -19.16 -7.04 17.12
CA ILE A 218 -17.80 -7.34 17.61
C ILE A 218 -16.80 -6.26 17.20
N LEU A 219 -16.89 -5.77 15.97
CA LEU A 219 -15.95 -4.75 15.49
C LEU A 219 -16.23 -3.41 16.18
N LYS A 220 -17.52 -3.09 16.37
CA LYS A 220 -17.97 -1.94 17.14
C LYS A 220 -17.44 -1.98 18.56
N ALA A 221 -17.62 -3.10 19.26
CA ALA A 221 -17.13 -3.27 20.61
C ALA A 221 -15.59 -3.13 20.71
N ILE A 222 -14.83 -3.58 19.70
CA ILE A 222 -13.38 -3.35 19.65
C ILE A 222 -13.07 -1.85 19.58
N ILE A 223 -13.80 -1.09 18.75
CA ILE A 223 -13.60 0.36 18.61
C ILE A 223 -14.03 1.11 19.86
N GLU A 224 -15.18 0.77 20.44
CA GLU A 224 -15.66 1.39 21.68
C GLU A 224 -14.68 1.15 22.83
N ARG A 225 -14.14 -0.07 22.98
CA ARG A 225 -13.11 -0.38 23.99
C ARG A 225 -11.76 0.25 23.70
N LEU A 226 -11.46 0.55 22.44
CA LEU A 226 -10.27 1.33 22.09
C LEU A 226 -10.42 2.77 22.56
N GLU A 227 -11.58 3.36 22.30
CA GLU A 227 -11.94 4.74 22.64
C GLU A 227 -12.09 4.95 24.16
N SER A 228 -12.58 3.95 24.90
CA SER A 228 -12.65 3.97 26.37
C SER A 228 -11.33 3.61 27.06
N GLU A 229 -10.25 3.40 26.30
CA GLU A 229 -8.93 2.98 26.79
C GLU A 229 -8.91 1.64 27.56
N GLU A 230 -9.92 0.79 27.37
CA GLU A 230 -9.98 -0.55 27.93
C GLU A 230 -9.06 -1.55 27.21
N LEU A 231 -8.72 -1.28 25.93
CA LEU A 231 -7.76 -2.11 25.20
C LEU A 231 -6.31 -1.79 25.61
N PRO A 232 -5.50 -2.80 25.97
CA PRO A 232 -4.11 -2.59 26.37
C PRO A 232 -3.29 -2.07 25.18
N SER A 233 -2.45 -1.04 25.40
CA SER A 233 -1.70 -0.35 24.34
C SER A 233 -0.70 -1.24 23.59
N ASP A 234 -0.12 -2.22 24.28
CA ASP A 234 0.75 -3.28 23.74
C ASP A 234 -0.03 -4.52 23.28
N GLY A 235 -1.36 -4.41 23.27
CA GLY A 235 -2.27 -5.50 22.99
C GLY A 235 -2.25 -5.94 21.53
N THR A 236 -2.59 -7.21 21.33
CA THR A 236 -2.88 -7.78 20.02
C THR A 236 -4.22 -8.49 20.09
N LEU A 237 -5.07 -8.25 19.09
CA LEU A 237 -6.34 -8.96 18.93
C LEU A 237 -6.25 -9.99 17.80
N ILE A 238 -7.02 -11.06 17.95
CA ILE A 238 -7.39 -11.97 16.86
C ILE A 238 -8.91 -12.09 16.81
N ILE A 239 -9.46 -12.27 15.61
CA ILE A 239 -10.90 -12.45 15.41
C ILE A 239 -11.21 -13.95 15.30
N MET A 240 -12.28 -14.37 15.98
CA MET A 240 -12.79 -15.73 15.96
C MET A 240 -14.09 -15.79 15.17
N SER A 241 -14.28 -16.91 14.48
CA SER A 241 -15.50 -17.21 13.74
C SER A 241 -16.49 -18.02 14.55
N LYS A 242 -17.77 -18.03 14.12
CA LYS A 242 -18.88 -18.79 14.72
C LYS A 242 -18.61 -20.29 14.73
N LYS A 243 -17.72 -20.78 13.86
CA LYS A 243 -17.26 -22.18 13.83
C LYS A 243 -16.21 -22.50 14.91
N GLY A 244 -15.83 -21.53 15.74
CA GLY A 244 -14.78 -21.66 16.74
C GLY A 244 -13.37 -21.70 16.13
N HIS A 245 -13.15 -21.06 14.98
CA HIS A 245 -11.86 -21.00 14.30
C HIS A 245 -11.35 -19.57 14.25
N TYR A 246 -10.04 -19.35 14.27
CA TYR A 246 -9.51 -18.00 14.13
C TYR A 246 -9.47 -17.60 12.65
N MET A 247 -9.76 -16.34 12.36
CA MET A 247 -9.69 -15.83 10.99
C MET A 247 -8.23 -15.69 10.56
N ALA A 248 -7.88 -16.28 9.43
CA ALA A 248 -6.51 -16.33 8.92
C ALA A 248 -6.47 -16.06 7.42
N PRO A 249 -5.35 -15.56 6.88
CA PRO A 249 -5.15 -15.56 5.44
C PRO A 249 -5.27 -16.99 4.90
N ARG A 250 -5.86 -17.15 3.71
CA ARG A 250 -5.92 -18.45 3.03
C ARG A 250 -4.54 -19.11 2.93
N GLY A 251 -4.48 -20.39 3.27
CA GLY A 251 -3.23 -21.17 3.29
C GLY A 251 -2.27 -20.82 4.43
N SER A 252 -2.62 -19.89 5.33
CA SER A 252 -1.83 -19.56 6.51
C SER A 252 -2.38 -20.23 7.76
N MET A 253 -1.48 -20.77 8.58
CA MET A 253 -1.80 -21.21 9.93
C MET A 253 -1.76 -20.07 10.95
N SER A 254 -1.37 -18.85 10.55
CA SER A 254 -1.31 -17.70 11.44
C SER A 254 -2.58 -16.85 11.34
N PRO A 255 -3.17 -16.40 12.47
CA PRO A 255 -4.32 -15.51 12.43
C PRO A 255 -3.98 -14.14 11.85
N HIS A 256 -5.02 -13.42 11.45
CA HIS A 256 -4.93 -11.99 11.21
C HIS A 256 -4.78 -11.24 12.53
N PHE A 257 -3.55 -10.87 12.87
CA PHE A 257 -3.27 -10.04 14.03
C PHE A 257 -3.71 -8.59 13.80
N ILE A 258 -4.36 -8.02 14.81
CA ILE A 258 -4.70 -6.60 14.90
C ILE A 258 -3.91 -6.03 16.08
N GLU A 259 -2.92 -5.17 15.82
CA GLU A 259 -2.19 -4.52 16.90
C GLU A 259 -2.98 -3.31 17.41
N VAL A 260 -3.18 -3.22 18.73
CA VAL A 260 -3.93 -2.12 19.36
C VAL A 260 -3.25 -0.78 19.06
N SER A 261 -1.92 -0.74 19.09
CA SER A 261 -1.13 0.44 18.74
C SER A 261 -1.45 0.95 17.34
N ARG A 262 -1.47 0.06 16.34
CA ARG A 262 -1.78 0.40 14.95
C ARG A 262 -3.24 0.80 14.77
N LEU A 263 -4.15 0.09 15.43
CA LEU A 263 -5.57 0.43 15.42
C LEU A 263 -5.81 1.83 16.00
N ARG A 264 -5.11 2.18 17.08
CA ARG A 264 -5.17 3.52 17.71
C ARG A 264 -4.67 4.62 16.79
N THR A 265 -3.55 4.42 16.09
CA THR A 265 -2.95 5.47 15.24
C THR A 265 -3.57 5.55 13.85
N GLY A 266 -3.95 4.42 13.26
CA GLY A 266 -4.39 4.32 11.86
C GLY A 266 -5.88 4.01 11.69
N GLY A 267 -6.63 3.89 12.78
CA GLY A 267 -8.05 3.53 12.77
C GLY A 267 -8.31 2.16 12.14
N VAL A 268 -9.50 1.97 11.57
CA VAL A 268 -9.92 0.70 10.95
C VAL A 268 -9.31 0.41 9.57
N SER A 269 -8.56 1.39 9.02
CA SER A 269 -7.96 1.34 7.68
C SER A 269 -6.93 0.21 7.53
N ALA A 270 -6.48 -0.04 6.29
CA ALA A 270 -5.44 -1.03 6.00
C ALA A 270 -4.13 -0.80 6.78
N ASP A 271 -3.77 0.47 7.01
CA ASP A 271 -2.56 0.86 7.72
C ASP A 271 -2.73 0.83 9.24
N GLY A 272 -3.98 0.91 9.73
CA GLY A 272 -4.31 0.70 11.13
C GLY A 272 -4.65 -0.75 11.46
N GLY A 273 -5.87 -1.01 11.89
CA GLY A 273 -6.35 -2.34 12.28
C GLY A 273 -6.53 -3.32 11.13
N GLY A 274 -6.62 -2.83 9.89
CA GLY A 274 -6.77 -3.61 8.68
C GLY A 274 -8.05 -4.43 8.65
N PHE A 275 -9.17 -3.79 9.01
CA PHE A 275 -10.48 -4.45 9.07
C PHE A 275 -10.98 -4.91 7.69
N ASN A 276 -10.40 -4.38 6.61
CA ASN A 276 -10.66 -4.80 5.24
C ASN A 276 -10.44 -6.30 5.00
N ARG A 277 -9.64 -6.96 5.85
CA ARG A 277 -9.39 -8.41 5.79
C ARG A 277 -10.60 -9.26 6.19
N PHE A 278 -11.60 -8.66 6.85
CA PHE A 278 -12.77 -9.38 7.37
C PHE A 278 -14.05 -9.07 6.59
N MET A 279 -14.01 -8.19 5.59
CA MET A 279 -15.19 -7.72 4.86
C MET A 279 -16.02 -8.85 4.22
N GLN A 280 -15.37 -9.93 3.77
CA GLN A 280 -16.04 -11.04 3.08
C GLN A 280 -16.67 -12.04 4.07
N ASP A 281 -16.23 -12.02 5.32
CA ASP A 281 -16.54 -13.03 6.32
C ASP A 281 -17.21 -12.41 7.56
N LEU A 282 -17.77 -11.20 7.41
CA LEU A 282 -18.41 -10.44 8.49
C LEU A 282 -19.46 -11.28 9.23
N GLU A 283 -20.30 -11.98 8.48
CA GLU A 283 -21.37 -12.80 9.06
C GLU A 283 -20.85 -13.98 9.87
N ASP A 284 -19.61 -14.40 9.64
CA ASP A 284 -18.99 -15.52 10.36
C ASP A 284 -18.25 -15.05 11.62
N ILE A 285 -18.09 -13.74 11.88
CA ILE A 285 -17.41 -13.26 13.09
C ILE A 285 -18.32 -13.49 14.32
N CYS A 286 -17.77 -14.11 15.37
CA CYS A 286 -18.48 -14.31 16.65
C CYS A 286 -17.83 -13.56 17.82
N GLY A 287 -16.56 -13.20 17.71
CA GLY A 287 -15.88 -12.44 18.75
C GLY A 287 -14.40 -12.21 18.50
N ALA A 288 -13.73 -11.67 19.51
CA ALA A 288 -12.32 -11.34 19.46
C ALA A 288 -11.60 -11.72 20.76
N VAL A 289 -10.37 -12.17 20.64
CA VAL A 289 -9.49 -12.49 21.76
C VAL A 289 -8.46 -11.38 21.92
N ILE A 290 -8.40 -10.78 23.10
CA ILE A 290 -7.46 -9.72 23.43
C ILE A 290 -6.29 -10.35 24.15
N MET A 291 -5.08 -10.10 23.67
CA MET A 291 -3.87 -10.71 24.20
C MET A 291 -2.82 -9.64 24.49
N ARG A 292 -1.95 -9.91 25.46
CA ARG A 292 -0.74 -9.11 25.72
C ARG A 292 0.50 -9.99 25.63
N PRO A 293 1.67 -9.41 25.29
CA PRO A 293 2.94 -10.11 25.45
C PRO A 293 3.10 -10.59 26.90
N ILE A 294 3.73 -11.75 27.07
CA ILE A 294 4.17 -12.21 28.39
C ILE A 294 5.53 -11.57 28.64
N TYR A 295 5.68 -10.89 29.77
CA TYR A 295 6.91 -10.21 30.14
C TYR A 295 7.74 -11.08 31.09
N ASP A 296 9.06 -10.99 30.98
CA ASP A 296 10.00 -11.53 31.97
C ASP A 296 10.07 -10.65 33.22
N GLU A 297 10.88 -11.08 34.20
CA GLU A 297 11.11 -10.36 35.46
C GLU A 297 11.74 -8.97 35.27
N HIS A 298 12.31 -8.70 34.09
CA HIS A 298 12.93 -7.43 33.72
C HIS A 298 11.99 -6.55 32.87
N GLY A 299 10.73 -6.95 32.69
CA GLY A 299 9.75 -6.21 31.90
C GLY A 299 9.99 -6.30 30.39
N LYS A 300 10.77 -7.27 29.90
CA LYS A 300 10.97 -7.53 28.46
C LYS A 300 10.01 -8.61 27.98
N PRO A 301 9.40 -8.45 26.80
CA PRO A 301 8.49 -9.45 26.26
C PRO A 301 9.26 -10.73 25.89
N LEU A 302 8.77 -11.88 26.37
CA LEU A 302 9.34 -13.19 26.11
C LEU A 302 9.18 -13.55 24.63
N GLU A 303 10.31 -13.81 23.97
CA GLU A 303 10.35 -14.26 22.58
C GLU A 303 10.12 -15.76 22.46
N VAL A 304 9.40 -16.15 21.42
CA VAL A 304 9.30 -17.55 20.98
C VAL A 304 10.57 -17.88 20.20
N PRO A 305 11.22 -19.02 20.45
CA PRO A 305 12.38 -19.45 19.67
C PRO A 305 12.07 -19.45 18.16
N GLY A 306 12.81 -18.64 17.39
CA GLY A 306 12.60 -18.43 15.96
C GLY A 306 13.83 -18.76 15.11
N LYS A 307 13.69 -18.68 13.78
CA LYS A 307 14.84 -18.85 12.87
C LYS A 307 15.76 -17.61 12.95
N PRO A 308 17.09 -17.78 12.83
CA PRO A 308 18.01 -16.65 12.76
C PRO A 308 17.60 -15.67 11.64
N GLY A 309 17.43 -14.39 11.96
CA GLY A 309 17.06 -13.33 11.02
C GLY A 309 15.57 -13.14 10.76
N SER A 310 14.67 -13.91 11.39
CA SER A 310 13.23 -13.63 11.35
C SER A 310 12.84 -12.52 12.33
N LYS A 311 11.74 -11.80 12.06
CA LYS A 311 11.17 -10.85 13.03
C LYS A 311 10.84 -11.57 14.34
N PRO A 312 11.13 -10.98 15.51
CA PRO A 312 10.84 -11.59 16.80
C PRO A 312 9.33 -11.79 16.97
N VAL A 313 8.95 -12.98 17.43
CA VAL A 313 7.57 -13.31 17.74
C VAL A 313 7.44 -13.42 19.25
N TYR A 314 6.67 -12.53 19.85
CA TYR A 314 6.47 -12.56 21.30
C TYR A 314 5.39 -13.55 21.70
N ARG A 315 5.65 -14.30 22.76
CA ARG A 315 4.69 -15.16 23.44
C ARG A 315 3.60 -14.28 24.06
N LYS A 316 2.34 -14.69 23.93
CA LYS A 316 1.20 -13.87 24.37
C LYS A 316 0.27 -14.66 25.27
N THR A 317 -0.39 -13.97 26.18
CA THR A 317 -1.46 -14.52 27.02
C THR A 317 -2.77 -13.79 26.75
N VAL A 318 -3.87 -14.51 26.80
CA VAL A 318 -5.22 -13.93 26.74
C VAL A 318 -5.45 -13.11 27.99
N VAL A 319 -5.84 -11.86 27.82
CA VAL A 319 -6.19 -10.98 28.94
C VAL A 319 -7.69 -10.76 29.04
N ASP A 320 -8.39 -10.76 27.89
CA ASP A 320 -9.83 -10.58 27.85
C ASP A 320 -10.40 -11.05 26.49
N THR A 321 -11.72 -11.09 26.38
CA THR A 321 -12.46 -11.51 25.19
C THR A 321 -13.67 -10.60 24.93
N ILE A 322 -14.06 -10.49 23.67
CA ILE A 322 -15.27 -9.79 23.21
C ILE A 322 -16.15 -10.79 22.48
N GLY A 323 -17.45 -10.81 22.78
CA GLY A 323 -18.42 -11.66 22.10
C GLY A 323 -18.44 -13.11 22.60
N GLU A 324 -18.99 -14.00 21.78
CA GLU A 324 -19.16 -15.41 22.13
C GLU A 324 -17.91 -16.21 21.80
N MET A 325 -17.20 -16.68 22.82
CA MET A 325 -15.99 -17.48 22.68
C MET A 325 -16.20 -18.93 23.11
N PRO A 326 -15.50 -19.91 22.50
CA PRO A 326 -15.42 -21.26 23.06
C PRO A 326 -14.93 -21.21 24.52
N GLU A 327 -15.56 -21.97 25.43
CA GLU A 327 -15.27 -21.95 26.87
C GLU A 327 -13.79 -22.16 27.26
N SER A 328 -13.03 -22.80 26.37
CA SER A 328 -11.59 -23.02 26.57
C SER A 328 -10.71 -21.78 26.33
N ILE A 329 -11.26 -20.69 25.76
CA ILE A 329 -10.58 -19.40 25.61
C ILE A 329 -11.02 -18.49 26.75
N LYS A 330 -10.14 -18.32 27.74
CA LYS A 330 -10.37 -17.48 28.92
C LYS A 330 -9.10 -16.72 29.31
N PRO A 331 -9.20 -15.65 30.13
CA PRO A 331 -8.02 -14.94 30.62
C PRO A 331 -6.98 -15.88 31.26
N GLY A 332 -5.71 -15.62 30.99
CA GLY A 332 -4.56 -16.41 31.41
C GLY A 332 -4.16 -17.55 30.45
N VAL A 333 -4.98 -17.88 29.45
CA VAL A 333 -4.64 -18.91 28.45
C VAL A 333 -3.48 -18.45 27.57
N ASP A 334 -2.55 -19.35 27.26
CA ASP A 334 -1.44 -19.09 26.34
C ASP A 334 -1.94 -19.06 24.88
N PHE A 335 -1.51 -18.09 24.09
CA PHE A 335 -1.84 -18.03 22.67
C PHE A 335 -1.41 -19.29 21.89
N LEU A 336 -0.31 -19.94 22.29
CA LEU A 336 0.12 -21.21 21.68
C LEU A 336 -0.91 -22.33 21.89
N PHE A 337 -1.67 -22.31 22.98
CA PHE A 337 -2.76 -23.25 23.17
C PHE A 337 -3.87 -23.00 22.14
N ILE A 338 -4.23 -21.74 21.88
CA ILE A 338 -5.23 -21.38 20.86
C ILE A 338 -4.79 -21.89 19.48
N LEU A 339 -3.54 -21.62 19.08
CA LEU A 339 -3.00 -22.07 17.78
C LEU A 339 -2.97 -23.60 17.62
N ARG A 340 -2.81 -24.36 18.71
CA ARG A 340 -2.80 -25.83 18.68
C ARG A 340 -4.21 -26.42 18.67
N ARG A 341 -5.16 -25.78 19.36
CA ARG A 341 -6.50 -26.31 19.61
C ARG A 341 -7.50 -25.96 18.52
N PHE A 342 -7.37 -24.78 17.93
CA PHE A 342 -8.28 -24.24 16.92
C PHE A 342 -7.58 -24.19 15.57
N LYS A 343 -8.36 -24.36 14.50
CA LYS A 343 -7.86 -24.30 13.12
C LYS A 343 -8.07 -22.90 12.54
N PRO A 344 -7.32 -22.53 11.49
CA PRO A 344 -7.64 -21.35 10.70
C PRO A 344 -8.98 -21.52 9.98
N ASN A 345 -9.75 -20.46 9.92
CA ASN A 345 -10.88 -20.30 9.00
C ASN A 345 -10.37 -19.61 7.72
N HIS A 346 -10.67 -20.18 6.55
CA HIS A 346 -10.11 -19.80 5.24
C HIS A 346 -11.16 -19.26 4.27
#